data_AF-A0A7C9CVH2-F1
#
_entry.id   AF-A0A7C9CVH2-F1
#
_cell.length_a   1.000
_cell.length_b   1.000
_cell.length_c   1.000
_cell.angle_alpha   90.00
_cell.angle_beta   90.00
_cell.angle_gamma   90.00
#
_symmetry.space_group_name_H-M   'P 1'
#
loop_
_entity.id
_entity.type
_entity.pdbx_description
1 polymer ?
#
loop_
_entity_poly.entity_id
_entity_poly.type
_entity_poly.pdbx_seq_one_letter_code
_entity_poly.pdbx_strand_id
1 'polypeptide(L)'
;RRLKDQGFFNSNKNGLFKMHDVIHDLAVWVAGPTYKLGYYSEEFEFQDDRIRHLRIVGGDGGPPKDSRPIKVPTQLQSLIVSNGRYMRRKLSLPHFKCLRVLSIRALGLNEMPRII
;
A
#
# COMPACT_ATOMS: atom_id res chain seq x y z
N ARG A 1 7.03 24.40 -6.20
CA ARG A 1 8.43 23.94 -6.36
C ARG A 1 8.41 22.48 -6.82
N ARG A 2 9.20 22.08 -7.82
CA ARG A 2 9.23 20.69 -8.32
C ARG A 2 10.18 19.86 -7.46
N LEU A 3 9.72 18.72 -6.95
CA LEU A 3 10.50 17.85 -6.04
C LEU A 3 11.76 17.26 -6.70
N LYS A 4 11.78 17.16 -8.03
CA LYS A 4 12.94 16.72 -8.82
C LYS A 4 14.13 17.66 -8.69
N ASP A 5 13.87 18.97 -8.58
CA ASP A 5 14.90 20.02 -8.58
C ASP A 5 15.50 20.24 -7.18
N GLN A 6 15.15 19.39 -6.22
CA GLN A 6 15.58 19.47 -4.82
C GLN A 6 16.40 18.24 -4.38
N GLY A 7 16.75 17.36 -5.32
CA GLY A 7 17.57 16.18 -5.03
C GLY A 7 16.87 15.02 -4.31
N PHE A 8 15.56 15.13 -4.04
CA PHE A 8 14.80 14.05 -3.38
C PHE A 8 14.61 12.81 -4.26
N PHE A 9 14.63 12.99 -5.58
CA PHE A 9 14.37 11.92 -6.54
C PHE A 9 15.40 11.91 -7.66
N ASN A 10 15.95 10.73 -7.94
CA ASN A 10 16.74 10.45 -9.12
C ASN A 10 15.85 9.89 -10.22
N SER A 11 15.88 10.49 -11.42
CA SER A 11 15.22 9.92 -12.58
C SER A 11 16.16 8.96 -13.31
N ASN A 12 15.69 7.75 -13.61
CA ASN A 12 16.43 6.86 -14.50
C ASN A 12 16.09 7.15 -15.99
N LYS A 13 16.84 6.53 -16.91
CA LYS A 13 16.65 6.67 -18.35
C LYS A 13 15.26 6.20 -18.85
N ASN A 14 14.53 5.46 -18.03
CA ASN A 14 13.20 4.93 -18.34
C ASN A 14 12.07 5.84 -17.82
N GLY A 15 12.39 7.05 -17.35
CA GLY A 15 11.41 7.99 -16.80
C GLY A 15 10.87 7.61 -15.41
N LEU A 16 11.44 6.59 -14.76
CA LEU A 16 11.08 6.21 -13.40
C LEU A 16 11.84 7.06 -12.39
N PHE A 17 11.13 7.52 -11.36
CA PHE A 17 11.71 8.24 -10.24
C PHE A 17 12.03 7.26 -9.12
N LYS A 18 13.26 7.34 -8.60
CA LYS A 18 13.71 6.61 -7.41
C LYS A 18 14.05 7.62 -6.33
N MET A 19 13.56 7.35 -5.12
CA MET A 19 13.98 8.06 -3.92
C MET A 19 15.15 7.29 -3.29
N HIS A 20 16.12 7.99 -2.73
CA HIS A 20 17.20 7.36 -1.96
C HIS A 20 16.64 6.81 -0.63
N ASP A 21 17.15 5.67 -0.15
CA ASP A 21 16.61 4.99 1.04
C ASP A 21 16.58 5.90 2.27
N VAL A 22 17.65 6.66 2.51
CA VAL A 22 17.69 7.67 3.59
C VAL A 22 16.55 8.71 3.51
N ILE A 23 16.21 9.18 2.30
CA ILE A 23 15.11 10.13 2.12
C ILE A 23 13.75 9.44 2.33
N HIS A 24 13.64 8.19 1.91
CA HIS A 24 12.46 7.37 2.17
C HIS A 24 12.25 7.17 3.67
N ASP A 25 13.29 6.82 4.41
CA ASP A 25 13.22 6.60 5.85
C ASP A 25 12.87 7.90 6.58
N LEU A 26 13.44 9.03 6.15
CA LEU A 26 13.03 10.35 6.65
C LEU A 26 11.55 10.63 6.37
N ALA A 27 11.06 10.34 5.17
CA ALA A 27 9.66 10.55 4.82
C ALA A 27 8.72 9.67 5.65
N VAL A 28 9.09 8.41 5.90
CA VAL A 28 8.35 7.50 6.78
C VAL A 28 8.34 8.01 8.21
N TRP A 29 9.50 8.47 8.70
CA TRP A 29 9.62 9.04 10.04
C TRP A 29 8.76 10.30 10.22
N VAL A 30 8.82 11.24 9.26
CA VAL A 30 8.00 12.47 9.28
C VAL A 30 6.51 12.17 9.17
N ALA A 31 6.12 11.16 8.38
CA ALA A 31 4.72 10.75 8.26
C ALA A 31 4.14 10.20 9.60
N GLY A 32 5.01 9.68 10.46
CA GLY A 32 4.66 9.20 11.79
C GLY A 32 3.52 8.17 11.74
N PRO A 33 2.50 8.29 12.60
CA PRO A 33 1.41 7.30 12.69
C PRO A 33 0.43 7.35 11.52
N THR A 34 0.53 8.35 10.64
CA THR A 34 -0.41 8.52 9.51
C THR A 34 -0.13 7.58 8.36
N TYR A 35 1.10 7.04 8.26
CA TYR A 35 1.52 6.09 7.25
C TYR A 35 1.83 4.73 7.88
N LYS A 36 1.37 3.65 7.25
CA LYS A 36 1.69 2.28 7.65
C LYS A 36 2.04 1.43 6.43
N LEU A 37 3.10 0.64 6.59
CA LEU A 37 3.46 -0.45 5.68
C LEU A 37 3.03 -1.77 6.35
N GLY A 38 2.20 -2.54 5.66
CA GLY A 38 1.79 -3.89 6.04
C GLY A 38 2.25 -4.92 5.02
N TYR A 39 2.35 -6.17 5.45
CA TYR A 39 2.71 -7.30 4.62
C TYR A 39 1.52 -8.27 4.47
N TYR A 40 1.51 -9.17 3.49
CA TYR A 40 0.40 -10.14 3.38
C TYR A 40 0.51 -11.33 4.36
N SER A 41 1.67 -11.51 4.99
CA SER A 41 1.98 -12.65 5.85
C SER A 41 1.60 -12.48 7.31
N GLU A 42 1.28 -11.26 7.75
CA GLU A 42 0.91 -10.98 9.15
C GLU A 42 -0.60 -10.77 9.24
N GLU A 43 -1.21 -11.21 10.35
CA GLU A 43 -2.60 -10.88 10.64
C GLU A 43 -2.67 -9.40 11.00
N PHE A 44 -3.09 -8.56 10.05
CA PHE A 44 -3.23 -7.12 10.30
C PHE A 44 -4.66 -6.79 10.71
N GLU A 45 -4.85 -6.53 12.00
CA GLU A 45 -5.93 -5.66 12.46
C GLU A 45 -5.39 -4.23 12.58
N PHE A 46 -5.68 -3.37 11.59
CA PHE A 46 -5.35 -1.96 11.69
C PHE A 46 -6.40 -1.25 12.57
N GLN A 47 -6.22 -1.35 13.89
CA GLN A 47 -7.08 -0.66 14.87
C GLN A 47 -6.65 0.80 15.13
N ASP A 48 -5.55 1.26 14.53
CA ASP A 48 -5.10 2.65 14.69
C ASP A 48 -5.81 3.57 13.69
N ASP A 49 -6.81 4.29 14.18
CA ASP A 49 -7.61 5.26 13.42
C ASP A 49 -6.81 6.48 12.90
N ARG A 50 -5.56 6.65 13.35
CA ARG A 50 -4.68 7.72 12.86
C ARG A 50 -4.11 7.40 11.49
N ILE A 51 -4.12 6.13 11.08
CA ILE A 51 -3.58 5.70 9.78
C ILE A 51 -4.47 6.25 8.65
N ARG A 52 -3.86 7.09 7.81
CA ARG A 52 -4.49 7.66 6.60
C ARG A 52 -3.97 7.03 5.32
N HIS A 53 -2.75 6.51 5.35
CA HIS A 53 -2.06 6.00 4.19
C HIS A 53 -1.53 4.60 4.48
N LEU A 54 -2.07 3.61 3.79
CA LEU A 54 -1.70 2.22 3.98
C LEU A 54 -1.13 1.65 2.70
N ARG A 55 0.06 1.05 2.81
CA ARG A 55 0.66 0.25 1.75
C ARG A 55 0.74 -1.20 2.20
N ILE A 56 0.26 -2.12 1.37
CA ILE A 56 0.28 -3.56 1.63
C ILE A 56 1.15 -4.22 0.56
N VAL A 57 2.19 -4.94 0.99
CA VAL A 57 3.16 -5.59 0.10
C VAL A 57 3.14 -7.10 0.30
N GLY A 58 3.00 -7.85 -0.79
CA GLY A 58 3.11 -9.31 -0.78
C GLY A 58 4.56 -9.76 -0.75
N GLY A 59 4.89 -10.69 0.16
CA GLY A 59 6.16 -11.42 0.16
C GLY A 59 6.16 -12.62 -0.78
N ASP A 60 7.35 -13.17 -1.04
CA ASP A 60 7.57 -14.29 -1.97
C ASP A 60 6.83 -15.60 -1.60
N GLY A 61 6.41 -15.75 -0.34
CA GLY A 61 5.69 -16.92 0.18
C GLY A 61 4.20 -16.96 -0.15
N GLY A 62 3.64 -15.91 -0.77
CA GLY A 62 2.21 -15.74 -0.93
C GLY A 62 1.47 -15.53 0.41
N PRO A 63 0.21 -15.04 0.40
CA PRO A 63 -0.60 -14.97 1.60
C PRO A 63 -0.94 -16.39 2.08
N PRO A 64 -1.03 -16.61 3.40
CA PRO A 64 -1.52 -17.86 3.97
C PRO A 64 -2.83 -18.31 3.30
N LYS A 65 -3.05 -19.64 3.20
CA LYS A 65 -4.27 -20.21 2.60
C LYS A 65 -5.55 -19.69 3.26
N ASP A 66 -5.46 -19.22 4.49
CA ASP A 66 -6.57 -18.72 5.31
C ASP A 66 -6.57 -17.20 5.49
N SER A 67 -6.13 -16.44 4.48
CA SER A 67 -6.08 -14.97 4.54
C SER A 67 -7.47 -14.39 4.82
N ARG A 68 -7.69 -13.95 6.07
CA ARG A 68 -8.88 -13.22 6.48
C ARG A 68 -8.99 -11.89 5.71
N PRO A 69 -10.20 -11.31 5.59
CA PRO A 69 -10.37 -9.98 5.01
C PRO A 69 -9.48 -8.98 5.75
N ILE A 70 -8.74 -8.17 5.01
CA ILE A 70 -7.87 -7.14 5.59
C ILE A 70 -8.77 -6.11 6.25
N LYS A 71 -8.76 -6.05 7.58
CA LYS A 71 -9.46 -5.00 8.34
C LYS A 71 -8.65 -3.73 8.26
N VAL A 72 -9.06 -2.82 7.40
CA VAL A 72 -8.43 -1.51 7.21
C VAL A 72 -9.24 -0.40 7.91
N PRO A 73 -8.58 0.70 8.33
CA PRO A 73 -9.26 1.79 9.03
C PRO A 73 -10.32 2.45 8.14
N THR A 74 -11.45 2.83 8.73
CA THR A 74 -12.56 3.48 7.99
C THR A 74 -12.20 4.87 7.47
N GLN A 75 -11.20 5.48 8.09
CA GLN A 75 -10.72 6.83 7.86
C GLN A 75 -9.55 6.92 6.88
N LEU A 76 -9.24 5.80 6.22
CA LEU A 76 -8.15 5.66 5.26
C LEU A 76 -8.38 6.55 4.03
N GLN A 77 -7.34 7.27 3.63
CA GLN A 77 -7.33 8.17 2.46
C GLN A 77 -6.57 7.58 1.27
N SER A 78 -5.51 6.79 1.51
CA SER A 78 -4.85 6.05 0.45
C SER A 78 -4.61 4.58 0.82
N LEU A 79 -4.88 3.72 -0.15
CA LEU A 79 -4.60 2.29 -0.10
C LEU A 79 -3.80 1.88 -1.34
N ILE A 80 -2.58 1.40 -1.11
CA ILE A 80 -1.72 0.86 -2.15
C ILE A 80 -1.50 -0.62 -1.86
N VAL A 81 -2.00 -1.47 -2.74
CA VAL A 81 -1.85 -2.91 -2.64
C VAL A 81 -0.97 -3.38 -3.80
N SER A 82 0.17 -3.97 -3.47
CA SER A 82 1.12 -4.47 -4.46
C SER A 82 1.60 -5.86 -4.09
N ASN A 83 1.71 -6.76 -5.06
CA ASN A 83 2.32 -8.07 -4.86
C ASN A 83 3.38 -8.32 -5.92
N GLY A 84 4.49 -8.97 -5.54
CA GLY A 84 5.51 -9.42 -6.49
C GLY A 84 5.06 -10.60 -7.36
N ARG A 85 4.00 -11.32 -6.97
CA ARG A 85 3.46 -12.47 -7.72
C ARG A 85 1.96 -12.37 -7.93
N TYR A 86 1.50 -12.91 -9.06
CA TYR A 86 0.09 -13.01 -9.44
C TYR A 86 -0.71 -13.76 -8.37
N MET A 87 -1.57 -13.04 -7.65
CA MET A 87 -2.52 -13.62 -6.71
C MET A 87 -3.85 -13.85 -7.41
N ARG A 88 -4.13 -15.08 -7.83
CA ARG A 88 -5.49 -15.46 -8.28
C ARG A 88 -6.45 -15.50 -7.10
N ARG A 89 -6.77 -14.35 -6.50
CA ARG A 89 -7.72 -14.22 -5.40
C ARG A 89 -8.63 -13.02 -5.61
N LYS A 90 -9.84 -13.16 -5.08
CA LYS A 90 -10.81 -12.08 -4.97
C LYS A 90 -10.29 -11.11 -3.91
N LEU A 91 -10.14 -9.85 -4.27
CA LEU A 91 -9.85 -8.79 -3.31
C LEU A 91 -11.18 -8.25 -2.80
N SER A 92 -11.45 -8.43 -1.51
CA SER A 92 -12.58 -7.78 -0.86
C SER A 92 -12.08 -6.54 -0.14
N LEU A 93 -12.69 -5.40 -0.45
CA LEU A 93 -12.35 -4.12 0.14
C LEU A 93 -13.53 -3.67 1.01
N PRO A 94 -13.31 -3.19 2.23
CA PRO A 94 -14.41 -2.63 3.00
C PRO A 94 -14.92 -1.34 2.35
N HIS A 95 -16.13 -0.95 2.72
CA HIS A 95 -16.65 0.36 2.35
C HIS A 95 -15.82 1.50 2.98
N PHE A 96 -15.11 2.27 2.14
CA PHE A 96 -14.32 3.41 2.61
C PHE A 96 -15.11 4.71 2.47
N LYS A 97 -15.18 5.50 3.55
CA LYS A 97 -15.81 6.83 3.52
C LYS A 97 -14.88 7.91 2.96
N CYS A 98 -13.57 7.75 3.17
CA CYS A 98 -12.58 8.82 2.94
C CYS A 98 -11.51 8.46 1.90
N LEU A 99 -11.62 7.30 1.22
CA LEU A 99 -10.59 6.83 0.30
C LEU A 99 -10.54 7.72 -0.95
N ARG A 100 -9.37 8.30 -1.21
CA ARG A 100 -9.10 9.16 -2.36
C ARG A 100 -8.18 8.48 -3.37
N VAL A 101 -7.30 7.61 -2.89
CA VAL A 101 -6.30 6.92 -3.71
C VAL A 101 -6.40 5.42 -3.49
N LEU A 102 -6.77 4.69 -4.53
CA LEU A 102 -6.68 3.23 -4.58
C LEU A 102 -5.71 2.84 -5.69
N SER A 103 -4.63 2.16 -5.34
CA SER A 103 -3.68 1.62 -6.32
C SER A 103 -3.52 0.13 -6.09
N ILE A 104 -4.00 -0.66 -7.05
CA ILE A 104 -3.85 -2.11 -7.06
C ILE A 104 -2.86 -2.48 -8.16
N ARG A 105 -1.75 -3.12 -7.79
CA ARG A 105 -0.67 -3.46 -8.75
C ARG A 105 -0.26 -4.91 -8.62
N ALA A 106 -0.05 -5.56 -9.78
CA ALA A 106 0.50 -6.90 -9.88
C ALA A 106 -0.24 -7.96 -9.03
N LEU A 107 -1.55 -7.76 -8.80
CA LEU A 107 -2.37 -8.70 -8.06
C LEU A 107 -2.91 -9.84 -8.91
N GLY A 108 -2.91 -9.79 -10.25
CA GLY A 108 -3.46 -10.88 -11.06
C GLY A 108 -4.95 -11.13 -10.82
N LEU A 109 -5.71 -10.05 -10.61
CA LEU A 109 -7.14 -10.10 -10.36
C LEU A 109 -7.87 -10.63 -11.60
N ASN A 110 -8.57 -11.75 -11.43
CA ASN A 110 -9.47 -12.28 -12.45
C ASN A 110 -10.87 -11.65 -12.38
N GLU A 111 -11.18 -10.98 -11.27
CA GLU A 111 -12.46 -10.34 -11.01
C GLU A 111 -12.21 -8.95 -10.39
N MET A 112 -13.13 -8.02 -10.67
CA MET A 112 -13.15 -6.70 -10.03
C MET A 112 -13.27 -6.87 -8.50
N PRO A 113 -12.51 -6.10 -7.70
CA PRO A 113 -12.64 -6.14 -6.24
C PRO A 113 -14.08 -5.86 -5.82
N ARG A 114 -14.60 -6.67 -4.88
CA ARG A 114 -15.94 -6.46 -4.33
C ARG A 114 -15.86 -5.58 -3.10
N ILE A 115 -16.80 -4.65 -3.00
CA ILE A 115 -16.98 -3.85 -1.78
C ILE A 115 -17.83 -4.68 -0.82
N ILE A 116 -17.34 -4.86 0.41
CA ILE A 116 -18.02 -5.57 1.50
C ILE A 116 -18.29 -4.67 2.70
#